data_AF-I2CQ37-F1
#
_entry.id   AF-I2CQ37-F1
#
_cell.length_a   1.000
_cell.length_b   1.000
_cell.length_c   1.000
_cell.angle_alpha   90.00
_cell.angle_beta   90.00
_cell.angle_gamma   90.00
#
_symmetry.space_group_name_H-M   'P 1'
#
loop_
_entity.id
_entity.type
_entity.pdbx_description
1 polymer ?
#
loop_
_entity_poly.entity_id
_entity_poly.type
_entity_poly.pdbx_seq_one_letter_code
_entity_poly.pdbx_strand_id
1 'polypeptide(L)'
;MAPSQAVMVTSLDGSGALPPSPFTSFARGTPALSGAILTGYGETFIDPRYHSHEDTAAVLDPTALSSVAALVARAFWKLAAGPGEGAASAAELEAIGVEPAFVSDLLDCLTRDWDCPAMKAFRDSEISNLKDYLQMSYLYTPPVPRPPTYYAGVL
;
A
#
# COMPACT_ATOMS: atom_id res chain seq x y z
N MET A 1 26.06 -0.12 1.42
CA MET A 1 25.85 -1.06 0.29
C MET A 1 24.47 -1.66 0.48
N ALA A 2 23.46 -1.15 -0.22
CA ALA A 2 22.13 -1.77 -0.18
C ALA A 2 22.21 -3.14 -0.88
N PRO A 3 21.61 -4.21 -0.34
CA PRO A 3 21.60 -5.48 -1.03
C PRO A 3 20.82 -5.31 -2.33
N SER A 4 21.45 -5.65 -3.45
CA SER A 4 20.76 -5.75 -4.74
C SER A 4 19.82 -6.95 -4.65
N GLN A 5 18.56 -6.70 -4.28
CA GLN A 5 17.50 -7.68 -4.52
C GLN A 5 17.23 -7.68 -6.02
N ALA A 6 17.30 -8.85 -6.65
CA ALA A 6 17.02 -9.01 -8.06
C ALA A 6 15.54 -8.68 -8.32
N VAL A 7 15.27 -7.56 -8.98
CA VAL A 7 13.93 -7.25 -9.48
C VAL A 7 13.68 -8.17 -10.67
N MET A 8 12.81 -9.15 -10.49
CA MET A 8 12.36 -10.02 -11.57
C MET A 8 11.27 -9.30 -12.35
N VAL A 9 11.55 -8.95 -13.60
CA VAL A 9 10.55 -8.41 -14.54
C VAL A 9 10.09 -9.56 -15.42
N THR A 10 8.91 -10.08 -15.15
CA THR A 10 8.29 -11.11 -15.98
C THR A 10 7.31 -10.44 -16.93
N SER A 11 7.63 -10.43 -18.23
CA SER A 11 6.69 -10.00 -19.26
C SER A 11 5.65 -11.11 -19.46
N LEU A 12 4.38 -10.78 -19.28
CA LEU A 12 3.27 -11.71 -19.43
C LEU A 12 2.74 -11.63 -20.85
N ASP A 13 3.61 -11.91 -21.81
CA ASP A 13 3.28 -11.95 -23.23
C ASP A 13 2.52 -13.27 -23.50
N GLY A 14 1.24 -13.29 -23.13
CA GLY A 14 0.29 -14.34 -23.50
C GLY A 14 0.50 -15.75 -22.91
N SER A 15 1.51 -15.99 -22.07
CA SER A 15 1.88 -17.35 -21.61
C SER A 15 1.89 -17.58 -20.09
N GLY A 16 1.75 -16.52 -19.27
CA GLY A 16 1.75 -16.62 -17.80
C GLY A 16 0.45 -16.14 -17.17
N ALA A 17 0.01 -16.81 -16.10
CA ALA A 17 -1.11 -16.33 -15.30
C ALA A 17 -0.67 -15.12 -14.46
N LEU A 18 -1.42 -14.02 -14.52
CA LEU A 18 -1.26 -12.90 -13.59
C LEU A 18 -1.54 -13.40 -12.16
N PRO A 19 -0.78 -12.96 -11.14
CA PRO A 19 -1.18 -13.22 -9.76
C PRO A 19 -2.58 -12.64 -9.50
N PRO A 20 -3.41 -13.30 -8.66
CA PRO A 20 -4.72 -12.78 -8.29
C PRO A 20 -4.61 -11.35 -7.76
N SER A 21 -5.18 -10.41 -8.52
CA SER A 21 -5.11 -8.98 -8.22
C SER A 21 -6.29 -8.25 -8.86
N PRO A 22 -6.66 -7.06 -8.37
CA PRO A 22 -7.70 -6.24 -9.01
C PRO A 22 -7.41 -5.95 -10.49
N PHE A 23 -6.14 -5.91 -10.90
CA PHE A 23 -5.74 -5.70 -12.30
C PHE A 23 -6.32 -6.76 -13.24
N THR A 24 -6.52 -8.00 -12.78
CA THR A 24 -7.16 -9.05 -13.59
C THR A 24 -8.58 -8.70 -14.03
N SER A 25 -9.34 -7.97 -13.21
CA SER A 25 -10.67 -7.46 -13.57
C SER A 25 -10.58 -6.36 -14.63
N PHE A 26 -9.61 -5.44 -14.50
CA PHE A 26 -9.40 -4.38 -15.48
C PHE A 26 -8.92 -4.93 -16.83
N ALA A 27 -7.96 -5.86 -16.82
CA ALA A 27 -7.45 -6.49 -18.03
C ALA A 27 -8.54 -7.25 -18.81
N ARG A 28 -9.52 -7.84 -18.10
CA ARG A 28 -10.70 -8.46 -18.72
C ARG A 28 -11.63 -7.44 -19.38
N GLY A 29 -11.85 -6.29 -18.74
CA GLY A 29 -12.72 -5.24 -19.27
C GLY A 29 -12.07 -4.37 -20.34
N THR A 30 -10.74 -4.28 -20.36
CA THR A 30 -9.97 -3.46 -21.30
C THR A 30 -8.69 -4.21 -21.69
N PRO A 31 -8.74 -5.12 -22.69
CA PRO A 31 -7.60 -5.96 -23.06
C PRO A 31 -6.34 -5.20 -23.53
N ALA A 32 -6.48 -3.95 -23.96
CA ALA A 32 -5.37 -3.09 -24.36
C ALA A 32 -4.73 -2.33 -23.18
N LEU A 33 -5.20 -2.54 -21.94
CA LEU A 33 -4.67 -1.86 -20.78
C LEU A 33 -3.25 -2.35 -20.46
N SER A 34 -2.30 -1.43 -20.51
CA SER A 34 -0.93 -1.67 -20.03
C SER A 34 -0.88 -1.48 -18.51
N GLY A 35 -0.22 -2.39 -17.80
CA GLY A 35 -0.08 -2.31 -16.37
C GLY A 35 1.04 -3.22 -15.86
N ALA A 36 1.42 -2.99 -14.60
CA ALA A 36 2.40 -3.80 -13.89
C ALA A 36 1.84 -4.18 -12.53
N ILE A 37 2.19 -5.38 -12.05
CA ILE A 37 1.88 -5.84 -10.70
C ILE A 37 3.20 -5.94 -9.95
N LEU A 38 3.30 -5.27 -8.80
CA LEU A 38 4.43 -5.41 -7.89
C LEU A 38 4.09 -6.44 -6.82
N THR A 39 4.93 -7.45 -6.68
CA THR A 39 4.78 -8.54 -5.72
C THR A 39 6.03 -8.65 -4.84
N GLY A 40 5.86 -9.17 -3.62
CA GLY A 40 6.97 -9.56 -2.74
C GLY A 40 7.49 -10.97 -3.00
N TYR A 41 7.10 -11.59 -4.12
CA TYR A 41 7.41 -12.97 -4.48
C TYR A 41 7.56 -13.11 -6.00
N GLY A 42 8.28 -14.14 -6.44
CA GLY A 42 8.48 -14.46 -7.87
C GLY A 42 7.28 -15.19 -8.47
N GLU A 43 7.27 -16.52 -8.38
CA GLU A 43 6.20 -17.35 -8.98
C GLU A 43 5.12 -17.76 -7.97
N THR A 44 5.53 -18.06 -6.73
CA THR A 44 4.65 -18.56 -5.67
C THR A 44 4.67 -17.67 -4.46
N PHE A 45 3.51 -17.46 -3.85
CA PHE A 45 3.41 -16.74 -2.58
C PHE A 45 4.28 -17.41 -1.50
N ILE A 46 5.03 -16.62 -0.75
CA ILE A 46 6.07 -17.12 0.17
C ILE A 46 5.61 -17.21 1.63
N ASP A 47 4.54 -16.51 2.02
CA ASP A 47 4.11 -16.49 3.42
C ASP A 47 3.04 -17.56 3.69
N PRO A 48 3.33 -18.58 4.52
CA PRO A 48 2.37 -19.64 4.82
C PRO A 48 1.17 -19.16 5.65
N ARG A 49 1.24 -17.95 6.22
CA ARG A 49 0.23 -17.38 7.11
C ARG A 49 -0.80 -16.54 6.37
N TYR A 50 -0.76 -16.49 5.03
CA TYR A 50 -1.69 -15.72 4.21
C TYR A 50 -3.14 -15.81 4.69
N HIS A 51 -3.76 -14.69 5.02
CA HIS A 51 -5.14 -14.61 5.50
C HIS A 51 -5.45 -15.46 6.75
N SER A 52 -4.43 -15.81 7.53
CA SER A 52 -4.60 -16.50 8.81
C SER A 52 -4.50 -15.51 9.98
N HIS A 53 -4.85 -15.99 11.18
CA HIS A 53 -4.68 -15.25 12.42
C HIS A 53 -3.21 -15.05 12.84
N GLU A 54 -2.28 -15.72 12.17
CA GLU A 54 -0.84 -15.59 12.41
C GLU A 54 -0.19 -14.51 11.52
N ASP A 55 -0.94 -13.94 10.56
CA ASP A 55 -0.52 -12.80 9.73
C ASP A 55 -0.55 -11.51 10.54
N THR A 56 0.46 -11.33 11.38
CA THR A 56 0.55 -10.25 12.36
C THR A 56 1.62 -9.22 11.98
N ALA A 57 1.60 -8.06 12.63
CA ALA A 57 2.59 -6.99 12.43
C ALA A 57 4.04 -7.42 12.69
N ALA A 58 4.25 -8.55 13.37
CA ALA A 58 5.57 -9.06 13.72
C ALA A 58 6.44 -9.40 12.50
N VAL A 59 5.83 -9.58 11.32
CA VAL A 59 6.54 -10.01 10.10
C VAL A 59 6.85 -8.83 9.16
N LEU A 60 6.44 -7.62 9.52
CA LEU A 60 6.57 -6.42 8.69
C LEU A 60 7.89 -5.70 8.98
N ASP A 61 8.57 -5.25 7.92
CA ASP A 61 9.78 -4.42 8.01
C ASP A 61 9.46 -2.98 7.54
N PRO A 62 9.35 -2.01 8.46
CA PRO A 62 9.03 -0.62 8.10
C PRO A 62 10.14 0.05 7.28
N THR A 63 11.39 -0.40 7.40
CA THR A 63 12.52 0.12 6.61
C THR A 63 12.41 -0.35 5.15
N ALA A 64 12.10 -1.63 4.95
CA ALA A 64 11.84 -2.17 3.62
C ALA A 64 10.63 -1.49 2.97
N LEU A 65 9.53 -1.31 3.74
CA LEU A 65 8.32 -0.61 3.26
C LEU A 65 8.61 0.84 2.84
N SER A 66 9.40 1.58 3.62
CA SER A 66 9.80 2.95 3.29
C SER A 66 10.57 3.00 1.96
N SER A 67 11.47 2.03 1.74
CA SER A 67 12.26 1.92 0.51
C SER A 67 11.38 1.63 -0.71
N VAL A 68 10.43 0.70 -0.57
CA VAL A 68 9.47 0.36 -1.64
C VAL A 68 8.53 1.53 -1.93
N ALA A 69 8.06 2.24 -0.89
CA ALA A 69 7.22 3.42 -1.06
C ALA A 69 7.94 4.53 -1.86
N ALA A 70 9.21 4.80 -1.55
CA ALA A 70 10.02 5.75 -2.30
C ALA A 70 10.19 5.32 -3.77
N LEU A 71 10.44 4.03 -4.02
CA LEU A 71 10.54 3.48 -5.38
C LEU A 71 9.23 3.67 -6.16
N VAL A 72 8.09 3.35 -5.56
CA VAL A 72 6.76 3.51 -6.20
C VAL A 72 6.45 4.99 -6.46
N ALA A 73 6.77 5.88 -5.52
CA ALA A 73 6.58 7.32 -5.70
C ALA A 73 7.41 7.87 -6.88
N ARG A 74 8.68 7.46 -6.98
CA ARG A 74 9.57 7.82 -8.10
C ARG A 74 9.07 7.25 -9.43
N ALA A 75 8.56 6.01 -9.43
CA ALA A 75 7.99 5.39 -10.62
C ALA A 75 6.75 6.15 -11.11
N PHE A 76 5.83 6.53 -10.20
CA PHE A 76 4.66 7.33 -10.57
C PHE A 76 5.03 8.73 -11.05
N TRP A 77 5.99 9.39 -10.41
CA TRP A 77 6.48 10.68 -10.89
C TRP A 77 7.03 10.59 -12.31
N LYS A 78 7.86 9.58 -12.57
CA LYS A 78 8.42 9.32 -13.89
C LYS A 78 7.34 9.03 -14.94
N LEU A 79 6.32 8.25 -14.58
CA LEU A 79 5.19 7.95 -15.46
C LEU A 79 4.35 9.20 -15.77
N ALA A 80 4.10 10.05 -14.77
CA ALA A 80 3.33 11.28 -14.92
C ALA A 80 4.08 12.35 -15.72
N ALA A 81 5.40 12.45 -15.56
CA ALA A 81 6.25 13.37 -16.31
C ALA A 81 6.29 13.07 -17.82
N GLY A 82 6.03 11.81 -18.20
CA GLY A 82 6.06 11.37 -19.59
C GLY A 82 7.46 11.39 -20.23
N PRO A 83 7.58 10.95 -21.48
CA PRO A 83 8.84 11.00 -22.22
C PRO A 83 9.09 12.38 -22.86
N GLY A 84 10.35 12.71 -23.12
CA GLY A 84 10.74 13.89 -23.92
C GLY A 84 11.08 15.14 -23.09
N GLU A 85 10.86 16.32 -23.66
CA GLU A 85 11.06 17.59 -22.96
C GLU A 85 10.05 17.71 -21.81
N GLY A 86 10.51 17.47 -20.57
CA GLY A 86 9.66 17.35 -19.38
C GLY A 86 9.84 16.04 -18.61
N ALA A 87 10.63 15.10 -19.14
CA ALA A 87 10.96 13.87 -18.43
C ALA A 87 11.70 14.16 -17.11
N ALA A 88 11.33 13.44 -16.05
CA ALA A 88 11.96 13.57 -14.74
C ALA A 88 13.46 13.25 -14.82
N SER A 89 14.28 14.21 -14.39
CA SER A 89 15.72 14.03 -14.24
C SER A 89 16.05 13.08 -13.09
N ALA A 90 17.25 12.50 -13.13
CA ALA A 90 17.73 11.65 -12.03
C ALA A 90 17.78 12.39 -10.70
N ALA A 91 18.15 13.68 -10.71
CA ALA A 91 18.17 14.51 -9.51
C ALA A 91 16.78 14.73 -8.92
N GLU A 92 15.77 14.99 -9.76
CA GLU A 92 14.38 15.11 -9.31
C GLU A 92 13.86 13.80 -8.72
N LEU A 93 14.15 12.67 -9.35
CA LEU A 93 13.76 11.36 -8.84
C LEU A 93 14.45 11.04 -7.50
N GLU A 94 15.73 11.37 -7.33
CA GLU A 94 16.42 11.16 -6.06
C GLU A 94 15.96 12.11 -4.95
N ALA A 95 15.47 13.30 -5.31
CA ALA A 95 14.86 14.23 -4.36
C ALA A 95 13.51 13.74 -3.81
N ILE A 96 12.83 12.83 -4.51
CA ILE A 96 11.62 12.18 -4.01
C ILE A 96 12.02 11.14 -2.95
N GLY A 97 11.76 11.49 -1.70
CA GLY A 97 11.94 10.65 -0.53
C GLY A 97 10.62 10.32 0.16
N VAL A 98 10.69 9.36 1.07
CA VAL A 98 9.61 9.01 1.99
C VAL A 98 10.15 9.15 3.40
N GLU A 99 9.38 9.79 4.28
CA GLU A 99 9.73 9.96 5.69
C GLU A 99 9.54 8.62 6.43
N PRO A 100 10.61 7.96 6.92
CA PRO A 100 10.48 6.64 7.54
C PRO A 100 9.66 6.67 8.83
N ALA A 101 9.70 7.77 9.58
CA ALA A 101 8.89 7.94 10.78
C ALA A 101 7.40 7.87 10.45
N PHE A 102 6.96 8.54 9.37
CA PHE A 102 5.57 8.50 8.93
C PHE A 102 5.13 7.09 8.52
N VAL A 103 6.00 6.34 7.82
CA VAL A 103 5.69 4.95 7.43
C VAL A 103 5.55 4.05 8.66
N SER A 104 6.47 4.17 9.62
CA SER A 104 6.40 3.42 10.87
C SER A 104 5.14 3.75 11.66
N ASP A 105 4.82 5.05 11.80
CA ASP A 105 3.63 5.51 12.52
C ASP A 105 2.36 4.99 11.85
N LEU A 106 2.23 5.16 10.52
CA LEU A 106 1.07 4.68 9.77
C LEU A 106 0.93 3.16 9.86
N LEU A 107 2.04 2.41 9.80
CA LEU A 107 2.02 0.97 9.93
C LEU A 107 1.52 0.58 11.33
N ASP A 108 2.06 1.17 12.39
CA ASP A 108 1.60 0.90 13.76
C ASP A 108 0.12 1.22 13.93
N CYS A 109 -0.33 2.34 13.39
CA CYS A 109 -1.74 2.71 13.38
C CYS A 109 -2.61 1.65 12.71
N LEU A 110 -2.31 1.31 11.46
CA LEU A 110 -3.10 0.36 10.68
C LEU A 110 -3.14 -1.03 11.32
N THR A 111 -2.10 -1.34 12.10
CA THR A 111 -1.88 -2.69 12.62
C THR A 111 -2.18 -2.89 14.10
N ARG A 112 -2.24 -1.82 14.89
CA ARG A 112 -2.42 -1.92 16.35
C ARG A 112 -3.43 -0.92 16.87
N ASP A 113 -3.39 0.30 16.37
CA ASP A 113 -4.22 1.40 16.91
C ASP A 113 -4.79 2.33 15.82
N TRP A 114 -6.03 2.05 15.40
CA TRP A 114 -6.78 2.91 14.48
C TRP A 114 -7.22 4.26 15.11
N ASP A 115 -6.98 4.48 16.41
CA ASP A 115 -7.20 5.76 17.07
C ASP A 115 -5.95 6.65 17.14
N CYS A 116 -4.85 6.25 16.50
CA CYS A 116 -3.64 7.07 16.44
C CYS A 116 -3.88 8.44 15.72
N PRO A 117 -3.00 9.44 15.92
CA PRO A 117 -3.12 10.74 15.24
C PRO A 117 -3.16 10.67 13.71
N ALA A 118 -2.37 9.79 13.09
CA ALA A 118 -2.34 9.66 11.63
C ALA A 118 -3.68 9.17 11.07
N MET A 119 -4.30 8.15 11.68
CA MET A 119 -5.60 7.62 11.26
C MET A 119 -6.75 8.57 11.60
N LYS A 120 -6.70 9.28 12.72
CA LYS A 120 -7.66 10.34 13.07
C LYS A 120 -7.81 11.36 11.95
N ALA A 121 -6.69 11.83 11.39
CA ALA A 121 -6.71 12.83 10.31
C ALA A 121 -7.52 12.38 9.07
N PHE A 122 -7.49 11.08 8.73
CA PHE A 122 -8.28 10.53 7.63
C PHE A 122 -9.73 10.23 8.05
N ARG A 123 -9.90 9.67 9.25
CA ARG A 123 -11.18 9.19 9.77
C ARG A 123 -12.14 10.32 10.14
N ASP A 124 -11.64 11.42 10.68
CA ASP A 124 -12.51 12.45 11.25
C ASP A 124 -13.40 13.11 10.17
N SER A 125 -12.90 13.20 8.93
CA SER A 125 -13.72 13.63 7.78
C SER A 125 -14.84 12.63 7.47
N GLU A 126 -14.53 11.33 7.44
CA GLU A 126 -15.55 10.29 7.21
C GLU A 126 -16.60 10.25 8.32
N ILE A 127 -16.17 10.36 9.58
CA ILE A 127 -17.09 10.42 10.73
C ILE A 127 -17.99 11.65 10.63
N SER A 128 -17.45 12.82 10.27
CA SER A 128 -18.25 14.03 10.09
C SER A 128 -19.31 13.83 9.00
N ASN A 129 -18.89 13.33 7.83
CA ASN A 129 -19.82 13.05 6.73
C ASN A 129 -20.91 12.04 7.13
N LEU A 130 -20.55 11.01 7.90
CA LEU A 130 -21.48 10.00 8.37
C LEU A 130 -22.47 10.55 9.40
N LYS A 131 -22.01 11.41 10.33
CA LYS A 131 -22.88 12.10 11.29
C LYS A 131 -23.92 12.95 10.58
N ASP A 132 -23.50 13.69 9.56
CA ASP A 132 -24.38 14.52 8.74
C ASP A 132 -25.38 13.66 7.97
N TYR A 133 -24.91 12.59 7.30
CA TYR A 133 -25.76 11.68 6.53
C TYR A 133 -26.80 10.95 7.39
N LEU A 134 -26.38 10.42 8.54
CA LEU A 134 -27.24 9.67 9.46
C LEU A 134 -28.04 10.55 10.41
N GLN A 135 -27.91 11.88 10.31
CA GLN A 135 -28.55 12.86 11.20
C GLN A 135 -28.29 12.56 12.69
N MET A 136 -27.06 12.13 13.00
CA MET A 136 -26.69 11.81 14.37
C MET A 136 -26.45 13.10 15.16
N SER A 137 -26.80 13.07 16.45
CA SER A 137 -26.43 14.16 17.36
C SER A 137 -24.92 14.39 17.35
N TYR A 138 -24.49 15.66 17.36
CA TYR A 138 -23.08 16.04 17.53
C TYR A 138 -22.43 15.44 18.79
N LEU A 139 -23.25 15.07 19.80
CA LEU A 139 -22.81 14.45 21.04
C LEU A 139 -22.52 12.94 20.90
N TYR A 140 -22.96 12.30 19.81
CA TYR A 140 -22.66 10.90 19.56
C TYR A 140 -21.30 10.79 18.87
N THR A 141 -20.40 9.98 19.44
CA THR A 141 -19.14 9.62 18.80
C THR A 141 -19.17 8.11 18.56
N PRO A 142 -19.16 7.64 17.30
CA PRO A 142 -19.12 6.22 17.03
C PRO A 142 -17.84 5.63 17.64
N PRO A 143 -17.89 4.39 18.16
CA PRO A 143 -16.69 3.72 18.64
C PRO A 143 -15.69 3.59 17.50
N VAL A 144 -14.41 3.75 17.82
CA VAL A 144 -13.34 3.62 16.84
C VAL A 144 -13.35 2.18 16.30
N PRO A 145 -13.51 1.98 14.98
CA PRO A 145 -13.43 0.65 14.41
C PRO A 145 -12.05 0.06 14.68
N ARG A 146 -12.02 -1.22 15.04
CA ARG A 146 -10.76 -1.96 15.17
C ARG A 146 -10.25 -2.31 13.77
N PRO A 147 -8.93 -2.42 13.57
CA PRO A 147 -8.39 -2.93 12.32
C PRO A 147 -9.07 -4.23 11.91
N PRO A 148 -9.56 -4.36 10.66
CA PRO A 148 -10.23 -5.57 10.19
C PRO A 148 -9.35 -6.82 10.20
N THR A 149 -8.03 -6.66 10.32
CA THR A 149 -7.04 -7.73 10.11
C THR A 149 -6.29 -8.19 11.35
N TYR A 150 -6.45 -7.55 12.51
CA TYR A 150 -5.71 -7.98 13.69
C TYR A 150 -6.54 -8.94 14.52
N TYR A 151 -6.41 -10.22 14.17
CA TYR A 151 -6.38 -11.22 15.22
C TYR A 151 -5.26 -10.78 16.16
N ALA A 152 -5.63 -10.27 17.34
CA ALA A 152 -4.68 -10.19 18.44
C ALA A 152 -4.23 -11.64 18.63
N GLY A 153 -3.02 -11.98 18.16
CA GLY A 153 -2.47 -13.31 18.35
C GLY A 153 -2.64 -13.71 19.81
N VAL A 154 -2.88 -15.00 20.05
CA VAL A 154 -3.02 -15.50 21.42
C VAL A 154 -1.73 -15.12 22.17
N LEU A 155 -1.87 -14.33 23.23
CA LEU A 155 -0.78 -14.00 24.16
C LEU A 155 -0.19 -15.26 24.77
#